data_AF-A0A3P8IZL5-F1
#
_entry.id   AF-A0A3P8IZL5-F1
#
_cell.length_a   1.000
_cell.length_b   1.000
_cell.length_c   1.000
_cell.angle_alpha   90.00
_cell.angle_beta   90.00
_cell.angle_gamma   90.00
#
_symmetry.space_group_name_H-M   'P 1'
#
loop_
_entity.id
_entity.type
_entity.pdbx_description
1 polymer ?
#
loop_
_entity_poly.entity_id
_entity_poly.type
_entity_poly.pdbx_seq_one_letter_code
_entity_poly.pdbx_strand_id
1 'polypeptide(L)'
;MMMLYAALCFALYAGLSSLPSSFLPDEDQGYFMSSIQLPADATMQRTLKVVQKFEDEIATQQAVESNIMILGFGFSGSGQNSAMAFTTLKDWKKTRGHDRAG
;
A
#
# COMPACT_ATOMS: atom_id res chain seq x y z
N MET A 1 21.49 -46.78 -1.67
CA MET A 1 20.52 -46.10 -2.56
C MET A 1 19.24 -45.68 -1.84
N MET A 2 18.50 -46.60 -1.20
CA MET A 2 17.20 -46.28 -0.58
C MET A 2 17.28 -45.34 0.64
N MET A 3 18.32 -45.44 1.48
CA MET A 3 18.50 -44.49 2.60
C MET A 3 18.81 -43.06 2.13
N LEU A 4 19.61 -42.93 1.07
CA LEU A 4 19.93 -41.62 0.48
C LEU A 4 18.65 -40.96 -0.07
N TYR A 5 17.81 -41.75 -0.75
CA TYR A 5 16.52 -41.31 -1.25
C TYR A 5 15.59 -40.84 -0.12
N ALA A 6 15.47 -41.61 0.97
CA ALA A 6 14.64 -41.24 2.11
C ALA A 6 15.13 -39.95 2.79
N ALA A 7 16.45 -39.75 2.91
CA ALA A 7 17.03 -38.52 3.46
C ALA A 7 16.69 -37.29 2.60
N LEU A 8 16.72 -37.43 1.27
CA LEU A 8 16.33 -36.35 0.35
C LEU A 8 14.83 -36.01 0.47
N CYS A 9 13.95 -37.02 0.55
CA CYS A 9 12.52 -36.79 0.76
C CYS A 9 12.24 -36.08 2.09
N PHE A 10 12.94 -36.47 3.17
CA PHE A 10 12.80 -35.83 4.47
C PHE A 10 13.29 -34.37 4.43
N ALA A 11 14.42 -34.11 3.78
CA ALA A 11 14.94 -32.75 3.60
C ALA A 11 13.97 -31.85 2.80
N LEU A 12 13.36 -32.39 1.74
CA LEU A 12 12.33 -31.68 0.97
C LEU A 12 11.09 -31.37 1.82
N TYR A 13 10.61 -32.35 2.59
CA TYR A 13 9.45 -32.17 3.47
C TYR A 13 9.73 -31.08 4.53
N ALA A 14 10.86 -31.17 5.21
CA ALA A 14 11.27 -30.17 6.20
C ALA A 14 11.41 -28.77 5.58
N GLY A 15 11.98 -28.67 4.37
CA GLY A 15 12.09 -27.41 3.63
C GLY A 15 10.72 -26.82 3.28
N LEU A 16 9.83 -27.62 2.69
CA LEU A 16 8.51 -27.17 2.29
C LEU A 16 7.63 -26.77 3.49
N SER A 17 7.72 -27.51 4.61
CA SER A 17 6.98 -27.18 5.84
C SER A 17 7.50 -25.94 6.56
N SER A 18 8.73 -25.49 6.26
CA SER A 18 9.31 -24.27 6.84
C SER A 18 8.97 -23.00 6.06
N LEU A 19 8.47 -23.13 4.83
CA LEU A 19 8.13 -21.98 4.00
C LEU A 19 6.82 -21.33 4.47
N PRO A 20 6.81 -20.00 4.72
CA PRO A 20 5.59 -19.28 4.97
C PRO A 20 4.64 -19.39 3.78
N SER A 21 3.39 -19.76 4.05
CA SER A 21 2.35 -19.80 3.03
C SER A 21 1.73 -18.41 2.87
N SER A 22 1.51 -18.00 1.62
CA SER A 22 0.66 -16.86 1.25
C SER A 22 -0.25 -17.29 0.11
N PHE A 23 -1.41 -16.66 -0.02
CA PHE A 23 -2.29 -16.91 -1.16
C PHE A 23 -1.68 -16.32 -2.43
N LEU A 24 -1.54 -14.99 -2.48
CA LEU A 24 -0.83 -14.23 -3.51
C LEU A 24 0.12 -13.23 -2.83
N PRO A 25 1.27 -12.91 -3.45
CA PRO A 25 2.11 -11.81 -2.99
C PRO A 25 1.44 -10.46 -3.29
N ASP A 26 1.71 -9.47 -2.44
CA ASP A 26 1.33 -8.09 -2.74
C ASP A 26 2.21 -7.55 -3.87
N GLU A 27 1.57 -7.00 -4.90
CA GLU A 27 2.23 -6.45 -6.08
C GLU A 27 2.00 -4.94 -6.19
N ASP A 28 2.96 -4.22 -6.77
CA ASP A 28 2.76 -2.81 -7.12
C ASP A 28 1.80 -2.71 -8.31
N GLN A 29 0.61 -2.17 -8.07
CA GLN A 29 -0.42 -1.97 -9.08
C GLN A 29 -0.39 -0.56 -9.71
N GLY A 30 0.59 0.27 -9.37
CA GLY A 30 0.72 1.65 -9.83
C GLY A 30 -0.18 2.66 -9.11
N TYR A 31 -0.82 2.26 -8.02
CA TYR A 31 -1.59 3.16 -7.15
C TYR A 31 -1.67 2.59 -5.73
N PHE A 32 -1.98 3.47 -4.77
CA PHE A 32 -2.31 3.08 -3.41
C PHE A 32 -3.49 3.90 -2.89
N MET A 33 -4.15 3.36 -1.87
CA MET A 33 -5.29 4.00 -1.21
C MET A 33 -4.88 4.45 0.19
N SER A 34 -5.24 5.68 0.56
CA SER A 34 -5.07 6.18 1.93
C SER A 34 -6.42 6.48 2.56
N SER A 35 -6.60 6.09 3.82
CA SER A 35 -7.79 6.38 4.61
C SER A 35 -7.45 7.36 5.71
N ILE A 36 -8.18 8.47 5.79
CA ILE A 36 -8.00 9.52 6.80
C ILE A 36 -9.23 9.49 7.71
N GLN A 37 -8.99 9.21 8.99
CA GLN A 37 -10.05 9.13 10.00
C GLN A 37 -9.68 10.02 11.19
N LEU A 38 -10.51 11.02 11.43
CA LEU A 38 -10.44 11.88 12.61
C LEU A 38 -11.36 11.35 13.71
N PRO A 39 -11.19 11.83 14.97
CA PRO A 39 -12.12 11.54 16.06
C PRO A 39 -13.58 11.86 15.70
N ALA A 40 -14.53 11.19 16.36
CA ALA A 40 -15.96 11.31 16.07
C ALA A 40 -16.53 12.73 16.25
N ASP A 41 -15.84 13.60 16.98
CA ASP A 41 -16.22 15.00 17.21
C ASP A 41 -15.70 15.99 16.14
N ALA A 42 -14.99 15.49 15.12
CA ALA A 42 -14.38 16.34 14.12
C ALA A 42 -15.40 16.80 13.07
N THR A 43 -15.46 18.11 12.86
CA THR A 43 -16.25 18.72 11.80
C THR A 43 -15.59 18.53 10.44
N MET A 44 -16.38 18.67 9.38
CA MET A 44 -15.87 18.61 7.99
C MET A 44 -14.71 19.60 7.76
N GLN A 45 -14.74 20.78 8.38
CA GLN A 45 -13.68 21.78 8.25
C GLN A 45 -12.35 21.31 8.88
N ARG A 46 -12.39 20.56 10.00
CA ARG A 46 -11.18 19.98 10.60
C ARG A 46 -10.60 18.90 9.69
N THR A 47 -11.46 18.04 9.14
CA THR A 47 -11.06 17.00 8.18
C THR A 47 -10.45 17.62 6.94
N LEU A 48 -11.06 18.67 6.39
CA LEU A 48 -10.55 19.39 5.23
C LEU A 48 -9.14 19.94 5.45
N LYS A 49 -8.85 20.51 6.64
CA LYS A 49 -7.49 20.99 6.96
C LYS A 49 -6.46 19.87 6.97
N VAL A 50 -6.82 18.69 7.47
CA VAL A 50 -5.93 17.52 7.48
C VAL A 50 -5.74 16.98 6.07
N VAL A 51 -6.80 16.90 5.29
CA VAL A 51 -6.77 16.51 3.87
C VAL A 51 -5.88 17.45 3.07
N GLN A 52 -6.02 18.77 3.25
CA GLN A 52 -5.19 19.76 2.57
C GLN A 52 -3.71 19.56 2.90
N LYS A 53 -3.39 19.35 4.19
CA LYS A 53 -2.02 19.06 4.61
C LYS A 53 -1.50 17.76 3.96
N PHE A 54 -2.32 16.72 3.90
CA PHE A 54 -1.94 15.47 3.24
C PHE A 54 -1.70 15.67 1.73
N GLU A 55 -2.56 16.43 1.07
CA GLU A 55 -2.43 16.74 -0.35
C GLU A 55 -1.15 17.54 -0.64
N ASP A 56 -0.82 18.52 0.19
CA ASP A 56 0.41 19.30 0.08
C ASP A 56 1.66 18.41 0.21
N GLU A 57 1.68 17.49 1.18
CA GLU A 57 2.79 16.54 1.37
C GLU A 57 2.91 15.56 0.19
N ILE A 58 1.80 15.02 -0.31
CA ILE A 58 1.77 14.11 -1.47
C ILE A 58 2.22 14.83 -2.75
N ALA A 59 1.85 16.10 -2.92
CA ALA A 59 2.25 16.90 -4.07
C ALA A 59 3.78 17.12 -4.15
N THR A 60 4.51 17.02 -3.04
CA THR A 60 5.98 17.09 -3.04
C THR A 60 6.65 15.80 -3.54
N GLN A 61 5.91 14.68 -3.59
CA GLN A 61 6.46 13.37 -3.95
C GLN A 61 6.58 13.23 -5.47
N GLN A 62 7.83 13.17 -5.95
CA GLN A 62 8.09 13.06 -7.39
C GLN A 62 7.58 11.77 -8.02
N ALA A 63 7.35 10.72 -7.23
CA ALA A 63 6.81 9.44 -7.70
C ALA A 63 5.30 9.48 -7.98
N VAL A 64 4.58 10.47 -7.46
CA VAL A 64 3.12 10.60 -7.60
C VAL A 64 2.77 11.27 -8.92
N GLU A 65 1.83 10.69 -9.66
CA GLU A 65 1.28 11.25 -10.89
C GLU A 65 0.02 12.06 -10.63
N SER A 66 -0.91 11.51 -9.85
CA SER A 66 -2.13 12.20 -9.45
C SER A 66 -2.64 11.70 -8.11
N ASN A 67 -3.41 12.53 -7.42
CA ASN A 67 -4.05 12.19 -6.15
C ASN A 67 -5.50 12.68 -6.17
N ILE A 68 -6.44 11.79 -5.86
CA ILE A 68 -7.87 12.09 -5.82
C ILE A 68 -8.35 11.90 -4.38
N MET A 69 -8.91 12.96 -3.80
CA MET A 69 -9.43 12.96 -2.43
C MET A 69 -10.97 12.97 -2.43
N ILE A 70 -11.57 12.11 -1.62
CA ILE A 70 -13.01 12.05 -1.37
C ILE A 70 -13.27 12.39 0.10
N LEU A 71 -13.93 13.52 0.34
CA LEU A 71 -14.31 13.97 1.67
C LEU A 71 -15.64 13.34 2.10
N GLY A 72 -15.78 13.01 3.39
CA GLY A 72 -17.02 12.51 3.95
C GLY A 72 -17.24 11.00 3.79
N PHE A 73 -16.30 10.30 3.17
CA PHE A 73 -16.37 8.87 2.88
C PHE A 73 -15.04 8.19 3.21
N GLY A 74 -15.11 7.01 3.81
CA GLY A 74 -13.96 6.14 4.08
C GLY A 74 -14.36 4.68 4.02
N PHE A 75 -13.38 3.79 4.14
CA PHE A 75 -13.58 2.34 4.03
C PHE A 75 -14.57 1.78 5.08
N SER A 76 -14.65 2.41 6.24
CA SER A 76 -15.52 2.01 7.36
C SER A 76 -16.89 2.70 7.39
N GLY A 77 -17.18 3.60 6.43
CA GLY A 77 -18.46 4.30 6.35
C GLY A 77 -18.36 5.77 5.94
N SER A 78 -19.48 6.47 6.00
CA SER A 78 -19.58 7.91 5.73
C SER A 78 -19.67 8.73 7.00
N GLY A 79 -19.02 9.89 7.03
CA GLY A 79 -18.95 10.75 8.20
C GLY A 79 -18.10 12.00 7.96
N GLN A 80 -18.42 13.11 8.63
CA GLN A 80 -17.69 14.37 8.46
C GLN A 80 -16.22 14.29 8.89
N ASN A 81 -15.88 13.29 9.70
CA ASN A 81 -14.55 13.01 10.21
C ASN A 81 -13.75 12.01 9.34
N SER A 82 -14.27 11.60 8.18
CA SER A 82 -13.65 10.61 7.30
C SER A 82 -13.31 11.21 5.93
N ALA A 83 -12.19 10.76 5.35
CA ALA A 83 -11.83 11.02 3.97
C ALA A 83 -11.01 9.86 3.39
N MET A 84 -11.03 9.71 2.07
CA MET A 84 -10.28 8.67 1.35
C MET A 84 -9.49 9.28 0.21
N ALA A 85 -8.26 8.80 -0.01
CA ALA A 85 -7.38 9.20 -1.08
C ALA A 85 -7.10 8.02 -2.02
N PHE A 86 -7.11 8.29 -3.32
CA PHE A 86 -6.59 7.40 -4.34
C PHE A 86 -5.38 8.09 -4.99
N THR A 87 -4.19 7.56 -4.72
CA THR A 87 -2.94 8.14 -5.20
C THR A 87 -2.36 7.24 -6.27
N THR A 88 -2.27 7.76 -7.50
CA THR A 88 -1.71 7.08 -8.65
C THR A 88 -0.23 7.43 -8.77
N LEU A 89 0.60 6.40 -8.94
CA LEU A 89 2.05 6.53 -9.12
C LEU A 89 2.38 6.68 -10.61
N LYS A 90 3.51 7.35 -10.88
CA LYS A 90 4.06 7.44 -12.24
C LYS A 90 4.46 6.05 -12.73
N ASP A 91 4.36 5.85 -14.06
CA ASP A 91 4.80 4.62 -14.73
C ASP A 91 6.21 4.20 -14.27
N TRP A 92 6.33 2.93 -13.89
CA TRP A 92 7.53 2.26 -13.43
C TRP A 92 8.74 2.51 -14.34
N LYS A 93 8.53 2.61 -15.66
CA LYS A 93 9.63 2.89 -16.61
C LYS A 93 10.26 4.25 -16.42
N LYS A 94 9.50 5.24 -15.93
CA LYS A 94 9.98 6.60 -15.65
C LYS A 94 10.67 6.70 -14.28
N THR A 95 10.28 5.88 -13.31
CA THR A 95 10.87 5.86 -11.97
C THR A 95 12.16 5.01 -11.87
N ARG A 96 12.29 3.92 -12.66
CA ARG A 96 13.52 3.11 -12.74
C ARG A 96 14.75 3.82 -13.30
N GLY A 97 14.59 4.98 -13.94
CA GLY A 97 15.72 5.83 -14.34
C GLY A 97 16.46 6.44 -13.14
N HIS A 98 15.81 6.51 -11.98
CA HIS A 98 16.36 7.13 -10.76
C HIS A 98 17.06 6.12 -9.83
N ASP A 99 16.70 4.84 -9.87
CA ASP A 99 17.24 3.78 -9.00
C ASP A 99 18.50 3.07 -9.53
N ARG A 100 19.09 3.56 -10.63
CA ARG A 100 20.37 3.04 -11.17
C ARG A 100 21.57 3.96 -10.96
N ALA A 101 21.41 5.02 -10.18
CA ALA A 101 22.49 5.88 -9.72
C ALA A 101 22.63 5.74 -8.19
N GLY A 102 23.28 4.66 -7.76
CA GLY A 102 23.61 4.37 -6.36
C GLY A 102 24.51 3.16 -6.27
#